data_AF-A0A969XGC0-F1
#
_entry.id   AF-A0A969XGC0-F1
#
_cell.length_a   1.000
_cell.length_b   1.000
_cell.length_c   1.000
_cell.angle_alpha   90.00
_cell.angle_beta   90.00
_cell.angle_gamma   90.00
#
_symmetry.space_group_name_H-M   'P 1'
#
loop_
_entity.id
_entity.type
_entity.pdbx_description
1 polymer ?
#
loop_
_entity_poly.entity_id
_entity_poly.type
_entity_poly.pdbx_seq_one_letter_code
_entity_poly.pdbx_strand_id
1 'polypeptide(L)'
;MTESQQKHRMNRRRFLIGSGALLGAAVASPLLGGCVPVTETPAGEPPAAPAGEPGAAEPTGAQEVSDFGVPYPEDAAPKEHQYIVRLQEAGSFASMDLAENLYSRPGAVNDFFSEPLARLDNNLNVVPGMAQSWEVADDGLSWTFHLTPGLMWSDGNEVTAEDFVATFRYMADPDHAYDFIWYWQAAIKNMAECAAGELPLEELGVRVGETPYDVVFETYAPTPYLPGMMVYSCPLSKAGLEQYGSGIYNTNPETC
;
A
#
# COMPACT_ATOMS: atom_id res chain seq x y z
N MET A 1 20.33 52.03 13.22
CA MET A 1 19.07 52.21 12.47
C MET A 1 19.45 52.83 11.13
N THR A 2 19.28 52.25 9.95
CA THR A 2 18.70 50.99 9.49
C THR A 2 19.04 50.89 7.98
N GLU A 3 19.03 49.66 7.45
CA GLU A 3 18.78 49.31 6.04
C GLU A 3 19.77 49.72 4.93
N SER A 4 20.51 48.71 4.44
CA SER A 4 20.58 48.47 3.00
C SER A 4 20.86 46.99 2.74
N GLN A 5 19.81 46.29 2.32
CA GLN A 5 19.75 44.90 1.91
C GLN A 5 20.69 44.60 0.74
N GLN A 6 21.85 44.01 1.00
CA GLN A 6 22.70 43.44 -0.05
C GLN A 6 22.29 41.99 -0.34
N LYS A 7 21.33 41.83 -1.26
CA LYS A 7 20.93 40.53 -1.85
C LYS A 7 22.17 39.73 -2.30
N HIS A 8 22.50 38.68 -1.56
CA HIS A 8 23.43 37.64 -2.01
C HIS A 8 22.75 36.77 -3.08
N ARG A 9 22.83 37.19 -4.34
CA ARG A 9 22.48 36.32 -5.48
C ARG A 9 23.53 35.21 -5.58
N MET A 10 23.18 34.03 -5.11
CA MET A 10 23.99 32.82 -5.24
C MET A 10 23.82 32.28 -6.67
N ASN A 11 24.82 32.48 -7.54
CA ASN A 11 24.82 31.96 -8.91
C ASN A 11 25.60 30.64 -9.00
N ARG A 12 25.14 29.74 -9.90
CA ARG A 12 25.62 28.36 -10.13
C ARG A 12 27.15 28.16 -10.13
N ARG A 13 27.93 29.19 -10.50
CA ARG A 13 29.39 29.16 -10.48
C ARG A 13 30.03 29.09 -9.08
N ARG A 14 29.32 29.48 -8.00
CA ARG A 14 29.85 29.44 -6.62
C ARG A 14 29.62 28.10 -5.92
N PHE A 15 28.66 27.28 -6.37
CA PHE A 15 28.43 25.94 -5.82
C PHE A 15 29.51 24.95 -6.28
N LEU A 16 29.92 25.03 -7.55
CA LEU A 16 30.87 24.09 -8.17
C LEU A 16 32.33 24.25 -7.72
N ILE A 17 32.67 25.32 -6.99
CA ILE A 17 34.05 25.57 -6.51
C ILE A 17 34.23 25.12 -5.05
N GLY A 18 33.14 24.79 -4.33
CA GLY A 18 33.17 24.40 -2.92
C GLY A 18 33.35 22.91 -2.61
N SER A 19 33.36 22.03 -3.63
CA SER A 19 33.27 20.56 -3.42
C SER A 19 34.59 19.81 -3.64
N GLY A 20 35.72 20.49 -3.79
CA GLY A 20 36.99 19.87 -4.17
C GLY A 20 38.05 19.92 -3.07
N ALA A 21 37.97 19.07 -2.05
CA ALA A 21 39.13 18.56 -1.30
C ALA A 21 38.69 17.60 -0.17
N LEU A 22 38.84 16.29 -0.40
CA LEU A 22 39.44 15.33 0.55
C LEU A 22 39.52 13.95 -0.14
N LEU A 23 40.67 13.73 -0.78
CA LEU A 23 41.14 12.42 -1.24
C LEU A 23 42.39 12.09 -0.42
N GLY A 24 42.42 10.89 0.16
CA GLY A 24 43.61 10.27 0.77
C GLY A 24 43.15 9.21 1.78
N ALA A 25 43.63 7.95 1.78
CA ALA A 25 44.58 7.24 0.96
C ALA A 25 44.26 5.73 1.05
N ALA A 26 44.64 4.98 0.01
CA ALA A 26 44.50 3.53 -0.09
C ALA A 26 45.47 2.76 0.83
N VAL A 27 45.06 1.58 1.30
CA VAL A 27 45.97 0.47 1.61
C VAL A 27 45.46 -0.78 0.90
N ALA A 28 46.28 -1.30 -0.01
CA ALA A 28 46.04 -2.53 -0.75
C ALA A 28 46.54 -3.75 0.05
N SER A 29 45.85 -4.88 -0.07
CA SER A 29 46.45 -6.21 0.10
C SER A 29 45.78 -7.19 -0.86
N PRO A 30 46.55 -8.02 -1.59
CA PRO A 30 46.03 -8.92 -2.62
C PRO A 30 45.77 -10.31 -2.04
N LEU A 31 44.65 -10.93 -2.39
CA LEU A 31 44.53 -12.38 -2.41
C LEU A 31 43.90 -12.79 -3.73
N LEU A 32 44.76 -13.29 -4.61
CA LEU A 32 44.41 -14.08 -5.78
C LEU A 32 43.83 -15.42 -5.30
N GLY A 33 42.58 -15.69 -5.67
CA GLY A 33 41.94 -17.00 -5.55
C GLY A 33 40.95 -17.15 -6.69
N GLY A 34 41.24 -18.08 -7.62
CA GLY A 34 40.62 -18.17 -8.93
C GLY A 34 39.12 -18.47 -8.95
N CYS A 35 38.48 -18.03 -10.03
CA CYS A 35 37.16 -18.48 -10.44
C CYS A 35 37.16 -20.00 -10.65
N VAL A 36 36.34 -20.71 -9.87
CA VAL A 36 35.83 -22.02 -10.25
C VAL A 36 34.38 -21.82 -10.67
N PRO A 37 33.96 -22.20 -11.88
CA PRO A 37 32.55 -22.16 -12.26
C PRO A 37 31.81 -23.25 -11.46
N VAL A 38 30.80 -22.84 -10.70
CA VAL A 38 29.86 -23.77 -10.07
C VAL A 38 28.98 -24.33 -11.18
N THR A 39 29.08 -25.65 -11.41
CA THR A 39 28.15 -26.39 -12.24
C THR A 39 26.78 -26.40 -11.57
N GLU A 40 25.78 -25.79 -12.20
CA GLU A 40 24.38 -25.91 -11.78
C GLU A 40 23.91 -27.37 -11.94
N THR A 41 23.57 -27.99 -10.83
CA THR A 41 22.74 -29.20 -10.82
C THR A 41 21.29 -28.76 -11.10
N PRO A 42 20.55 -29.40 -12.02
CA PRO A 42 19.16 -29.03 -12.25
C PRO A 42 18.35 -29.30 -10.97
N ALA A 43 17.69 -28.28 -10.45
CA ALA A 43 16.73 -28.44 -9.37
C ALA A 43 15.57 -29.29 -9.88
N GLY A 44 15.39 -30.47 -9.29
CA GLY A 44 14.23 -31.31 -9.52
C GLY A 44 12.96 -30.58 -9.10
N GLU A 45 11.91 -30.77 -9.89
CA GLU A 45 10.56 -30.23 -9.66
C GLU A 45 10.08 -30.54 -8.23
N PRO A 46 9.60 -29.55 -7.46
CA PRO A 46 9.08 -29.81 -6.13
C PRO A 46 7.85 -30.72 -6.22
N PRO A 47 7.70 -31.72 -5.34
CA PRO A 47 6.54 -32.58 -5.36
C PRO A 47 5.29 -31.76 -5.05
N ALA A 48 4.23 -31.98 -5.83
CA ALA A 48 2.91 -31.42 -5.58
C ALA A 48 2.45 -31.74 -4.15
N ALA A 49 2.00 -30.72 -3.43
CA ALA A 49 1.44 -30.89 -2.10
C ALA A 49 0.23 -31.84 -2.16
N PRO A 50 0.12 -32.84 -1.25
CA PRO A 50 -1.06 -33.68 -1.20
C PRO A 50 -2.26 -32.83 -0.78
N ALA A 51 -3.34 -32.92 -1.55
CA ALA A 51 -4.64 -32.39 -1.17
C ALA A 51 -5.12 -33.15 0.08
N GLY A 52 -5.13 -32.48 1.23
CA GLY A 52 -5.75 -32.99 2.44
C GLY A 52 -7.26 -32.83 2.34
N GLU A 53 -8.00 -33.94 2.41
CA GLU A 53 -9.44 -33.90 2.67
C GLU A 53 -9.69 -33.29 4.07
N PRO A 54 -10.79 -32.53 4.27
CA PRO A 54 -11.12 -31.96 5.57
C PRO A 54 -11.47 -33.08 6.54
N GLY A 55 -10.55 -33.37 7.46
CA GLY A 55 -10.82 -34.25 8.60
C GLY A 55 -11.86 -33.61 9.51
N ALA A 56 -13.01 -34.26 9.65
CA ALA A 56 -14.00 -33.91 10.66
C ALA A 56 -13.37 -34.04 12.06
N ALA A 57 -13.39 -32.94 12.83
CA ALA A 57 -12.90 -32.93 14.20
C ALA A 57 -13.89 -33.66 15.13
N GLU A 58 -13.42 -34.73 15.79
CA GLU A 58 -14.09 -35.28 16.98
C GLU A 58 -13.71 -34.42 18.21
N PRO A 59 -14.65 -34.15 19.15
CA PRO A 59 -14.37 -33.28 20.28
C PRO A 59 -13.71 -34.10 21.40
N THR A 60 -12.44 -33.85 21.66
CA THR A 60 -11.76 -34.42 22.84
C THR A 60 -10.93 -33.39 23.58
N GLY A 61 -11.30 -33.18 24.85
CA GLY A 61 -10.38 -32.94 25.97
C GLY A 61 -9.83 -31.52 26.11
N ALA A 62 -10.07 -30.92 27.28
CA ALA A 62 -9.43 -29.72 27.85
C ALA A 62 -9.04 -28.61 26.85
N GLN A 63 -9.80 -27.51 26.85
CA GLN A 63 -9.51 -26.30 26.06
C GLN A 63 -8.03 -25.96 26.12
N GLU A 64 -7.33 -26.07 24.99
CA GLU A 64 -5.92 -25.77 24.92
C GLU A 64 -5.70 -24.31 25.30
N VAL A 65 -4.64 -24.07 26.08
CA VAL A 65 -4.26 -22.72 26.53
C VAL A 65 -2.99 -22.30 25.82
N SER A 66 -2.97 -21.03 25.41
CA SER A 66 -1.78 -20.39 24.85
C SER A 66 -0.64 -20.34 25.87
N ASP A 67 0.57 -20.04 25.39
CA ASP A 67 1.74 -19.84 26.25
C ASP A 67 1.57 -18.67 27.25
N PHE A 68 0.55 -17.83 27.06
CA PHE A 68 0.14 -16.74 27.96
C PHE A 68 -0.98 -17.14 28.96
N GLY A 69 -1.38 -18.42 28.98
CA GLY A 69 -2.44 -18.90 29.87
C GLY A 69 -3.86 -18.49 29.46
N VAL A 70 -4.03 -17.94 28.25
CA VAL A 70 -5.34 -17.61 27.68
C VAL A 70 -5.84 -18.80 26.87
N PRO A 71 -7.06 -19.32 27.12
CA PRO A 71 -7.63 -20.39 26.32
C PRO A 71 -7.77 -19.99 24.85
N TYR A 72 -7.46 -20.90 23.94
CA TYR A 72 -7.64 -20.65 22.51
C TYR A 72 -9.14 -20.52 22.14
N PRO A 73 -9.47 -19.71 21.11
CA PRO A 73 -10.77 -19.72 20.46
C PRO A 73 -11.15 -21.12 19.97
N GLU A 74 -12.45 -21.40 19.83
CA GLU A 74 -12.94 -22.72 19.37
C GLU A 74 -12.50 -23.05 17.93
N ASP A 75 -12.26 -22.02 17.11
CA ASP A 75 -11.81 -22.13 15.72
C ASP A 75 -10.29 -21.99 15.55
N ALA A 76 -9.52 -22.01 16.64
CA ALA A 76 -8.07 -21.93 16.57
C ALA A 76 -7.47 -23.13 15.82
N ALA A 77 -6.53 -22.85 14.90
CA ALA A 77 -5.75 -23.90 14.25
C ALA A 77 -4.92 -24.69 15.28
N PRO A 78 -4.66 -26.00 15.06
CA PRO A 78 -3.80 -26.79 15.95
C PRO A 78 -2.43 -26.14 16.17
N LYS A 79 -1.83 -26.36 17.35
CA LYS A 79 -0.58 -25.69 17.74
C LYS A 79 0.56 -25.89 16.73
N GLU A 80 0.68 -27.06 16.10
CA GLU A 80 1.67 -27.33 15.04
C GLU A 80 1.49 -26.47 13.76
N HIS A 81 0.34 -25.83 13.58
CA HIS A 81 0.04 -24.95 12.46
C HIS A 81 0.07 -23.47 12.83
N GLN A 82 0.35 -23.13 14.10
CA GLN A 82 0.50 -21.75 14.55
C GLN A 82 1.97 -21.31 14.46
N TYR A 83 2.24 -20.28 13.66
CA TYR A 83 3.59 -19.75 13.46
C TYR A 83 3.67 -18.29 13.89
N ILE A 84 4.75 -17.92 14.58
CA ILE A 84 5.09 -16.52 14.85
C ILE A 84 6.11 -16.08 13.81
N VAL A 85 5.67 -15.24 12.87
CA VAL A 85 6.58 -14.53 11.97
C VAL A 85 6.91 -13.19 12.62
N ARG A 86 8.17 -12.99 13.00
CA ARG A 86 8.65 -11.69 13.49
C ARG A 86 9.11 -10.87 12.29
N LEU A 87 8.31 -9.90 11.90
CA LEU A 87 8.71 -8.89 10.95
C LEU A 87 9.48 -7.81 11.70
N GLN A 88 10.69 -7.49 11.23
CA GLN A 88 11.49 -6.42 11.79
C GLN A 88 11.70 -5.36 10.72
N GLU A 89 11.16 -4.18 10.96
CA GLU A 89 11.38 -3.01 10.13
C GLU A 89 11.99 -1.91 11.01
N ALA A 90 13.12 -1.37 10.57
CA ALA A 90 13.84 -0.33 11.30
C ALA A 90 13.46 1.04 10.73
N GLY A 91 12.85 1.90 11.55
CA GLY A 91 12.47 3.24 11.13
C GLY A 91 11.60 3.93 12.17
N SER A 92 11.48 5.25 12.05
CA SER A 92 10.40 6.00 12.68
C SER A 92 9.25 6.08 11.67
N PHE A 93 8.16 5.37 11.95
CA PHE A 93 6.94 5.44 11.13
C PHE A 93 6.01 6.51 11.69
N ALA A 94 5.36 7.24 10.80
CA ALA A 94 4.39 8.28 11.14
C ALA A 94 2.95 7.80 10.97
N SER A 95 2.71 6.78 10.14
CA SER A 95 1.37 6.23 9.90
C SER A 95 1.40 4.75 9.52
N MET A 96 0.27 4.07 9.75
CA MET A 96 -0.07 2.75 9.24
C MET A 96 -0.97 2.81 8.00
N ASP A 97 -1.15 3.97 7.37
CA ASP A 97 -2.06 4.08 6.24
C ASP A 97 -1.34 4.61 5.02
N LEU A 98 -1.43 3.84 3.93
CA LEU A 98 -0.79 4.24 2.67
C LEU A 98 -1.33 5.58 2.17
N ALA A 99 -2.64 5.82 2.28
CA ALA A 99 -3.26 7.07 1.87
C ALA A 99 -2.88 8.28 2.76
N GLU A 100 -2.34 8.03 3.96
CA GLU A 100 -1.79 9.08 4.82
C GLU A 100 -0.37 9.44 4.39
N ASN A 101 0.50 8.43 4.30
CA ASN A 101 1.91 8.63 3.98
C ASN A 101 2.55 7.35 3.46
N LEU A 102 3.10 7.36 2.24
CA LEU A 102 3.76 6.17 1.68
C LEU A 102 5.18 5.98 2.23
N TYR A 103 5.94 7.06 2.41
CA TYR A 103 7.39 6.96 2.64
C TYR A 103 7.79 6.87 4.12
N SER A 104 6.84 7.04 5.02
CA SER A 104 6.99 7.02 6.48
C SER A 104 6.01 6.03 7.11
N ARG A 105 5.68 4.95 6.39
CA ARG A 105 4.89 3.80 6.89
C ARG A 105 5.77 2.57 7.09
N PRO A 106 5.35 1.58 7.89
CA PRO A 106 6.08 0.32 8.08
C PRO A 106 5.90 -0.59 6.85
N GLY A 107 6.50 -0.20 5.73
CA GLY A 107 6.67 -0.92 4.46
C GLY A 107 5.84 -2.19 4.28
N ALA A 108 6.51 -3.34 4.21
CA ALA A 108 5.84 -4.62 3.97
C ALA A 108 4.96 -5.09 5.14
N VAL A 109 5.20 -4.59 6.36
CA VAL A 109 4.38 -4.92 7.54
C VAL A 109 2.98 -4.34 7.40
N ASN A 110 2.88 -3.15 6.81
CA ASN A 110 1.62 -2.47 6.58
C ASN A 110 0.70 -3.22 5.61
N ASP A 111 1.27 -3.84 4.58
CA ASP A 111 0.52 -4.55 3.54
C ASP A 111 -0.25 -5.78 4.09
N PHE A 112 -0.02 -6.19 5.36
CA PHE A 112 -0.82 -7.22 6.05
C PHE A 112 -2.14 -6.70 6.64
N PHE A 113 -2.25 -5.40 6.88
CA PHE A 113 -3.40 -4.77 7.53
C PHE A 113 -4.31 -4.03 6.55
N SER A 114 -3.97 -4.06 5.27
CA SER A 114 -4.66 -3.32 4.22
C SER A 114 -4.77 -4.19 2.98
N GLU A 115 -5.90 -4.11 2.28
CA GLU A 115 -6.12 -4.84 1.04
C GLU A 115 -6.40 -3.84 -0.10
N PRO A 116 -5.64 -3.85 -1.21
CA PRO A 116 -5.90 -2.99 -2.37
C PRO A 116 -7.03 -3.55 -3.26
N LEU A 117 -7.50 -2.77 -4.25
CA LEU A 117 -8.43 -3.27 -5.27
C LEU A 117 -7.85 -4.44 -6.08
N ALA A 118 -6.55 -4.41 -6.41
CA ALA A 118 -5.85 -5.46 -7.13
C ALA A 118 -4.47 -5.72 -6.54
N ARG A 119 -3.99 -6.96 -6.68
CA ARG A 119 -2.72 -7.45 -6.15
C ARG A 119 -1.79 -7.91 -7.28
N LEU A 120 -0.55 -8.24 -6.91
CA LEU A 120 0.37 -9.01 -7.74
C LEU A 120 0.53 -10.42 -7.16
N ASP A 121 0.46 -11.43 -8.01
CA ASP A 121 0.84 -12.79 -7.63
C ASP A 121 2.38 -12.96 -7.62
N ASN A 122 2.86 -14.16 -7.26
CA ASN A 122 4.30 -14.47 -7.22
C ASN A 122 4.99 -14.37 -8.60
N ASN A 123 4.22 -14.34 -9.69
CA ASN A 123 4.70 -14.20 -11.05
C ASN A 123 4.53 -12.76 -11.58
N LEU A 124 4.16 -11.81 -10.71
CA LEU A 124 3.88 -10.42 -11.02
C LEU A 124 2.68 -10.20 -11.96
N ASN A 125 1.76 -11.17 -12.03
CA ASN A 125 0.49 -10.97 -12.71
C ASN A 125 -0.44 -10.15 -11.81
N VAL A 126 -1.21 -9.25 -12.43
CA VAL A 126 -2.28 -8.53 -11.73
C VAL A 126 -3.43 -9.51 -11.45
N VAL A 127 -3.79 -9.64 -10.18
CA VAL A 127 -4.85 -10.54 -9.71
C VAL A 127 -5.84 -9.81 -8.79
N PRO A 128 -7.06 -10.34 -8.58
CA PRO A 128 -8.06 -9.75 -7.67
C PRO A 128 -7.54 -9.44 -6.24
N GLY A 129 -7.91 -8.26 -5.74
CA GLY A 129 -7.75 -7.83 -4.35
C GLY A 129 -9.12 -7.75 -3.67
N MET A 130 -9.49 -6.58 -3.14
CA MET A 130 -10.86 -6.27 -2.72
C MET A 130 -11.84 -6.30 -3.89
N ALA A 131 -11.38 -5.95 -5.10
CA ALA A 131 -12.18 -6.09 -6.31
C ALA A 131 -12.07 -7.52 -6.86
N GLN A 132 -13.21 -8.18 -7.07
CA GLN A 132 -13.28 -9.52 -7.66
C GLN A 132 -13.04 -9.50 -9.17
N SER A 133 -13.27 -8.37 -9.82
CA SER A 133 -13.10 -8.16 -11.27
C SER A 133 -13.09 -6.68 -11.61
N TRP A 134 -12.65 -6.35 -12.82
CA TRP A 134 -12.76 -5.01 -13.38
C TRP A 134 -12.97 -5.06 -14.89
N GLU A 135 -13.51 -3.97 -15.42
CA GLU A 135 -13.72 -3.77 -16.84
C GLU A 135 -13.36 -2.34 -17.25
N VAL A 136 -13.13 -2.16 -18.56
CA VAL A 136 -12.86 -0.86 -19.16
C VAL A 136 -13.91 -0.58 -20.22
N ALA A 137 -14.41 0.65 -20.25
CA ALA A 137 -15.33 1.11 -21.28
C ALA A 137 -14.68 1.09 -22.68
N ASP A 138 -15.50 1.07 -23.73
CA ASP A 138 -15.05 0.99 -25.13
C ASP A 138 -14.08 2.12 -25.52
N ASP A 139 -14.18 3.29 -24.88
CA ASP A 139 -13.28 4.43 -25.12
C ASP A 139 -11.93 4.31 -24.41
N GLY A 140 -11.76 3.34 -23.51
CA GLY A 140 -10.54 3.14 -22.73
C GLY A 140 -10.35 4.13 -21.57
N LEU A 141 -11.30 5.05 -21.37
CA LEU A 141 -11.15 6.19 -20.45
C LEU A 141 -11.80 5.97 -19.09
N SER A 142 -12.73 5.03 -18.99
CA SER A 142 -13.41 4.70 -17.74
C SER A 142 -13.19 3.24 -17.35
N TRP A 143 -12.81 3.01 -16.10
CA TRP A 143 -12.59 1.68 -15.52
C TRP A 143 -13.53 1.47 -14.35
N THR A 144 -14.22 0.34 -14.33
CA THR A 144 -15.08 -0.06 -13.21
C THR A 144 -14.43 -1.24 -12.50
N PHE A 145 -14.18 -1.11 -11.20
CA PHE A 145 -13.73 -2.19 -10.32
C PHE A 145 -14.91 -2.65 -9.47
N HIS A 146 -15.23 -3.94 -9.54
CA HIS A 146 -16.34 -4.54 -8.80
C HIS A 146 -15.81 -5.13 -7.49
N LEU A 147 -16.15 -4.52 -6.37
CA LEU A 147 -15.80 -5.00 -5.03
C LEU A 147 -16.50 -6.32 -4.74
N THR A 148 -15.82 -7.16 -3.96
CA THR A 148 -16.42 -8.37 -3.37
C THR A 148 -17.48 -7.92 -2.34
N PRO A 149 -18.75 -8.30 -2.47
CA PRO A 149 -19.77 -7.92 -1.49
C PRO A 149 -19.52 -8.55 -0.11
N GLY A 150 -19.93 -7.85 0.95
CA GLY A 150 -19.83 -8.35 2.33
C GLY A 150 -18.43 -8.28 2.95
N LEU A 151 -17.49 -7.56 2.32
CA LEU A 151 -16.24 -7.17 2.98
C LEU A 151 -16.55 -6.23 4.15
N MET A 152 -15.86 -6.43 5.27
CA MET A 152 -16.12 -5.69 6.51
C MET A 152 -14.84 -5.02 7.03
N TRP A 153 -14.98 -3.79 7.49
CA TRP A 153 -14.01 -3.14 8.36
C TRP A 153 -13.97 -3.83 9.73
N SER A 154 -12.86 -3.68 10.46
CA SER A 154 -12.69 -4.27 11.79
C SER A 154 -13.67 -3.75 12.84
N ASP A 155 -14.24 -2.57 12.61
CA ASP A 155 -15.29 -1.96 13.45
C ASP A 155 -16.70 -2.49 13.14
N GLY A 156 -16.83 -3.38 12.15
CA GLY A 156 -18.09 -3.97 11.71
C GLY A 156 -18.87 -3.16 10.69
N ASN A 157 -18.34 -2.04 10.19
CA ASN A 157 -18.91 -1.35 9.02
C ASN A 157 -18.63 -2.14 7.74
N GLU A 158 -19.57 -2.11 6.79
CA GLU A 158 -19.36 -2.73 5.49
C GLU A 158 -18.43 -1.88 4.61
N VAL A 159 -17.53 -2.53 3.89
CA VAL A 159 -16.67 -1.88 2.89
C VAL A 159 -17.48 -1.64 1.61
N THR A 160 -17.48 -0.41 1.13
CA THR A 160 -18.20 0.00 -0.09
C THR A 160 -17.32 0.84 -1.00
N ALA A 161 -17.81 1.12 -2.21
CA ALA A 161 -17.15 2.00 -3.15
C ALA A 161 -16.95 3.42 -2.61
N GLU A 162 -17.79 3.86 -1.67
CA GLU A 162 -17.66 5.15 -1.00
C GLU A 162 -16.37 5.28 -0.17
N ASP A 163 -15.84 4.17 0.37
CA ASP A 163 -14.56 4.18 1.09
C ASP A 163 -13.40 4.55 0.15
N PHE A 164 -13.41 3.99 -1.07
CA PHE A 164 -12.43 4.33 -2.09
C PHE A 164 -12.59 5.77 -2.57
N VAL A 165 -13.82 6.23 -2.83
CA VAL A 165 -14.08 7.62 -3.21
C VAL A 165 -13.56 8.58 -2.12
N ALA A 166 -13.88 8.32 -0.86
CA ALA A 166 -13.40 9.11 0.27
C ALA A 166 -11.88 9.10 0.38
N THR A 167 -11.25 7.93 0.22
CA THR A 167 -9.79 7.78 0.28
C THR A 167 -9.08 8.55 -0.85
N PHE A 168 -9.57 8.44 -2.08
CA PHE A 168 -8.97 9.14 -3.21
C PHE A 168 -9.16 10.66 -3.11
N ARG A 169 -10.30 11.12 -2.58
CA ARG A 169 -10.50 12.53 -2.25
C ARG A 169 -9.57 13.00 -1.14
N TYR A 170 -9.39 12.20 -0.09
CA TYR A 170 -8.44 12.49 0.98
C TYR A 170 -7.01 12.63 0.44
N MET A 171 -6.56 11.71 -0.42
CA MET A 171 -5.26 11.79 -1.08
C MET A 171 -5.11 13.02 -1.99
N ALA A 172 -6.22 13.46 -2.62
CA ALA A 172 -6.25 14.63 -3.49
C ALA A 172 -6.51 15.96 -2.75
N ASP A 173 -6.73 15.92 -1.43
CA ASP A 173 -7.01 17.13 -0.66
C ASP A 173 -5.76 18.02 -0.59
N PRO A 174 -5.85 19.30 -1.04
CA PRO A 174 -4.71 20.22 -1.00
C PRO A 174 -4.19 20.49 0.42
N ASP A 175 -5.01 20.29 1.46
CA ASP A 175 -4.62 20.46 2.87
C ASP A 175 -3.89 19.22 3.43
N HIS A 176 -4.02 18.05 2.81
CA HIS A 176 -3.35 16.81 3.23
C HIS A 176 -1.91 16.70 2.73
N ALA A 177 -1.63 17.24 1.52
CA ALA A 177 -0.30 17.21 0.89
C ALA A 177 0.30 15.79 0.75
N TYR A 178 -0.48 14.85 0.23
CA TYR A 178 -0.10 13.44 0.06
C TYR A 178 1.22 13.26 -0.72
N ASP A 179 2.18 12.55 -0.11
CA ASP A 179 3.57 12.45 -0.58
C ASP A 179 3.78 11.55 -1.82
N PHE A 180 2.74 10.81 -2.20
CA PHE A 180 2.73 9.91 -3.36
C PHE A 180 1.70 10.32 -4.43
N ILE A 181 1.21 11.56 -4.39
CA ILE A 181 0.22 12.08 -5.36
C ILE A 181 0.68 11.92 -6.83
N TRP A 182 1.99 12.00 -7.08
CA TRP A 182 2.57 11.89 -8.42
C TRP A 182 2.27 10.56 -9.12
N TYR A 183 2.01 9.51 -8.36
CA TYR A 183 1.67 8.19 -8.89
C TYR A 183 0.29 8.19 -9.56
N TRP A 184 -0.65 8.96 -9.00
CA TRP A 184 -2.04 9.02 -9.44
C TRP A 184 -2.30 10.16 -10.43
N GLN A 185 -1.65 11.30 -10.23
CA GLN A 185 -2.02 12.57 -10.85
C GLN A 185 -1.90 12.60 -12.39
N ALA A 186 -1.11 11.70 -12.96
CA ALA A 186 -0.97 11.59 -14.42
C ALA A 186 -1.99 10.63 -15.07
N ALA A 187 -2.62 9.75 -14.28
CA ALA A 187 -3.54 8.73 -14.76
C ALA A 187 -4.99 9.12 -14.51
N ILE A 188 -5.32 9.44 -13.25
CA ILE A 188 -6.70 9.72 -12.82
C ILE A 188 -7.06 11.15 -13.15
N LYS A 189 -8.19 11.33 -13.83
CA LYS A 189 -8.71 12.61 -14.25
C LYS A 189 -8.98 13.52 -13.05
N ASN A 190 -8.56 14.78 -13.17
CA ASN A 190 -8.68 15.87 -12.19
C ASN A 190 -7.87 15.68 -10.89
N MET A 191 -7.08 14.61 -10.76
CA MET A 191 -6.32 14.35 -9.53
C MET A 191 -5.25 15.43 -9.26
N ALA A 192 -4.58 15.93 -10.30
CA ALA A 192 -3.57 16.98 -10.15
C ALA A 192 -4.20 18.34 -9.78
N GLU A 193 -5.32 18.67 -10.42
CA GLU A 193 -6.04 19.93 -10.29
C GLU A 193 -6.73 20.01 -8.92
N CYS A 194 -7.30 18.90 -8.44
CA CYS A 194 -7.80 18.78 -7.07
C CYS A 194 -6.68 18.98 -6.04
N ALA A 195 -5.55 18.28 -6.19
CA ALA A 195 -4.40 18.41 -5.29
C ALA A 195 -3.76 19.81 -5.32
N ALA A 196 -3.92 20.55 -6.42
CA ALA A 196 -3.50 21.95 -6.54
C ALA A 196 -4.54 22.95 -5.98
N GLY A 197 -5.73 22.48 -5.60
CA GLY A 197 -6.86 23.33 -5.19
C GLY A 197 -7.51 24.12 -6.34
N GLU A 198 -7.26 23.72 -7.58
CA GLU A 198 -7.81 24.35 -8.79
C GLU A 198 -9.23 23.86 -9.11
N LEU A 199 -9.54 22.62 -8.73
CA LEU A 199 -10.88 22.01 -8.82
C LEU A 199 -11.33 21.50 -7.45
N PRO A 200 -12.65 21.53 -7.17
CA PRO A 200 -13.19 20.92 -5.95
C PRO A 200 -13.04 19.38 -5.99
N LEU A 201 -12.92 18.75 -4.81
CA LEU A 201 -12.70 17.30 -4.69
C LEU A 201 -13.84 16.45 -5.28
N GLU A 202 -15.03 17.02 -5.40
CA GLU A 202 -16.18 16.39 -6.03
C GLU A 202 -16.01 16.16 -7.55
N GLU A 203 -15.14 16.94 -8.20
CA GLU A 203 -14.81 16.80 -9.63
C GLU A 203 -13.71 15.76 -9.86
N LEU A 204 -13.13 15.16 -8.82
CA LEU A 204 -12.17 14.09 -8.95
C LEU A 204 -12.76 12.93 -9.75
N GLY A 205 -11.99 12.37 -10.69
CA GLY A 205 -12.37 11.24 -11.55
C GLY A 205 -12.48 9.90 -10.83
N VAL A 206 -12.96 9.87 -9.59
CA VAL A 206 -13.23 8.65 -8.80
C VAL A 206 -14.63 8.78 -8.21
N ARG A 207 -15.50 7.82 -8.53
CA ARG A 207 -16.90 7.85 -8.12
C ARG A 207 -17.46 6.46 -7.88
N VAL A 208 -18.61 6.40 -7.21
CA VAL A 208 -19.43 5.18 -7.17
C VAL A 208 -20.04 4.92 -8.55
N GLY A 209 -20.07 3.65 -8.94
CA GLY A 209 -20.64 3.15 -10.19
C GLY A 209 -22.13 2.86 -10.09
N GLU A 210 -22.57 1.79 -10.74
CA GLU A 210 -23.98 1.41 -10.78
C GLU A 210 -24.48 0.87 -9.44
N THR A 211 -23.62 0.15 -8.73
CA THR A 211 -23.89 -0.41 -7.41
C THR A 211 -23.00 0.20 -6.33
N PRO A 212 -23.35 0.04 -5.04
CA PRO A 212 -22.49 0.44 -3.92
C PRO A 212 -21.13 -0.27 -3.90
N TYR A 213 -20.94 -1.30 -4.72
CA TYR A 213 -19.72 -2.09 -4.82
C TYR A 213 -18.92 -1.78 -6.09
N ASP A 214 -19.35 -0.82 -6.90
CA ASP A 214 -18.62 -0.45 -8.11
C ASP A 214 -17.83 0.83 -7.86
N VAL A 215 -16.51 0.77 -7.99
CA VAL A 215 -15.63 1.95 -7.97
C VAL A 215 -15.24 2.27 -9.40
N VAL A 216 -15.61 3.47 -9.87
CA VAL A 216 -15.30 3.93 -11.23
C VAL A 216 -14.18 4.94 -11.20
N PHE A 217 -13.15 4.70 -12.03
CA PHE A 217 -12.04 5.61 -12.27
C PHE A 217 -12.12 6.16 -13.69
N GLU A 218 -12.14 7.48 -13.83
CA GLU A 218 -11.97 8.19 -15.09
C GLU A 218 -10.50 8.58 -15.27
N THR A 219 -9.98 8.39 -16.49
CA THR A 219 -8.58 8.64 -16.84
C THR A 219 -8.45 9.67 -17.96
N TYR A 220 -7.31 10.37 -18.03
CA TYR A 220 -7.05 11.36 -19.09
C TYR A 220 -6.86 10.75 -20.47
N ALA A 221 -6.41 9.51 -20.52
CA ALA A 221 -6.07 8.78 -21.74
C ALA A 221 -6.22 7.27 -21.49
N PRO A 222 -6.29 6.44 -22.54
CA PRO A 222 -6.34 4.99 -22.38
C PRO A 222 -5.20 4.49 -21.51
N THR A 223 -5.55 3.91 -20.35
CA THR A 223 -4.61 3.51 -19.30
C THR A 223 -4.70 2.00 -19.05
N PRO A 224 -4.22 1.14 -19.99
CA PRO A 224 -4.34 -0.32 -19.88
C PRO A 224 -3.61 -0.93 -18.68
N TYR A 225 -2.69 -0.18 -18.08
CA TYR A 225 -1.94 -0.57 -16.88
C TYR A 225 -2.62 -0.15 -15.57
N LEU A 226 -3.80 0.49 -15.62
CA LEU A 226 -4.51 0.96 -14.41
C LEU A 226 -4.76 -0.17 -13.39
N PRO A 227 -5.14 -1.41 -13.76
CA PRO A 227 -5.28 -2.50 -12.80
C PRO A 227 -4.00 -2.80 -12.04
N GLY A 228 -2.84 -2.74 -12.71
CA GLY A 228 -1.54 -2.89 -12.05
C GLY A 228 -1.20 -1.71 -11.15
N MET A 229 -1.73 -0.52 -11.43
CA MET A 229 -1.55 0.63 -10.54
C MET A 229 -2.26 0.45 -9.20
N MET A 230 -3.36 -0.29 -9.20
CA MET A 230 -4.23 -0.45 -8.04
C MET A 230 -3.60 -1.23 -6.89
N VAL A 231 -2.38 -1.76 -7.03
CA VAL A 231 -1.61 -2.34 -5.90
C VAL A 231 -1.39 -1.37 -4.74
N TYR A 232 -1.49 -0.05 -4.99
CA TYR A 232 -1.39 0.98 -3.97
C TYR A 232 -2.73 1.65 -3.64
N SER A 233 -3.87 0.99 -3.92
CA SER A 233 -5.21 1.54 -3.70
C SER A 233 -5.86 1.16 -2.35
N CYS A 234 -5.05 0.80 -1.35
CA CYS A 234 -5.55 0.46 -0.02
C CYS A 234 -6.46 1.58 0.54
N PRO A 235 -7.74 1.30 0.82
CA PRO A 235 -8.68 2.32 1.26
C PRO A 235 -8.51 2.66 2.74
N LEU A 236 -9.02 3.83 3.11
CA LEU A 236 -9.41 4.20 4.46
C LEU A 236 -10.92 4.02 4.62
N SER A 237 -11.39 3.74 5.84
CA SER A 237 -12.81 3.79 6.16
C SER A 237 -13.32 5.22 6.04
N LYS A 238 -14.38 5.42 5.25
CA LYS A 238 -15.08 6.71 5.15
C LYS A 238 -15.65 7.12 6.50
N ALA A 239 -16.21 6.19 7.26
CA ALA A 239 -16.76 6.47 8.58
C ALA A 239 -15.66 6.95 9.55
N GLY A 240 -14.49 6.30 9.50
CA GLY A 240 -13.32 6.71 10.26
C GLY A 240 -12.82 8.10 9.86
N LEU A 241 -12.74 8.37 8.55
CA LEU A 241 -12.38 9.71 8.04
C LEU A 241 -13.37 10.78 8.49
N GLU A 242 -14.68 10.54 8.43
CA GLU A 242 -15.71 11.48 8.87
C GLU A 242 -15.67 11.72 10.38
N GLN A 243 -15.38 10.69 11.17
CA GLN A 243 -15.32 10.77 12.62
C GLN A 243 -14.05 11.48 13.13
N TYR A 244 -12.90 11.19 12.53
CA TYR A 244 -11.60 11.60 13.06
C TYR A 244 -10.90 12.68 12.24
N GLY A 245 -11.26 12.85 10.96
CA GLY A 245 -10.76 13.92 10.09
C GLY A 245 -9.30 13.77 9.64
N SER A 246 -8.62 12.68 9.99
CA SER A 246 -7.22 12.42 9.62
C SER A 246 -7.00 10.94 9.41
N GLY A 247 -6.25 10.56 8.37
CA GLY A 247 -5.85 9.18 8.12
C GLY A 247 -4.95 8.56 9.18
N ILE A 248 -4.49 9.30 10.20
CA ILE A 248 -3.68 8.77 11.31
C ILE A 248 -4.53 7.96 12.32
N TYR A 249 -5.87 7.94 12.18
CA TYR A 249 -6.73 7.26 13.16
C TYR A 249 -6.42 5.75 13.32
N ASN A 250 -5.92 5.03 12.31
CA ASN A 250 -5.54 3.62 12.51
C ASN A 250 -4.21 3.45 13.25
N THR A 251 -3.44 4.52 13.46
CA THR A 251 -2.19 4.51 14.23
C THR A 251 -2.43 4.91 15.69
N ASN A 252 -3.59 5.47 16.01
CA ASN A 252 -3.93 5.86 17.37
C ASN A 252 -4.74 4.75 18.07
N PRO A 253 -4.21 4.12 19.14
CA PRO A 253 -4.91 3.05 19.85
C PRO A 253 -6.19 3.52 20.56
N GLU A 254 -6.41 4.83 20.71
CA GLU A 254 -7.66 5.38 21.25
C GLU A 254 -8.80 5.41 20.21
N THR A 255 -8.49 5.21 18.91
CA THR A 255 -9.44 5.29 17.79
C THR A 255 -9.64 3.96 17.05
N CYS A 256 -8.90 2.91 17.46
CA CYS A 256 -9.05 1.51 17.00
C CYS A 256 -9.96 0.67 17.91
#